data_AF-A0A376VXN9-F1
#
_entry.id   AF-A0A376VXN9-F1
#
_cell.length_a   1.000
_cell.length_b   1.000
_cell.length_c   1.000
_cell.angle_alpha   90.00
_cell.angle_beta   90.00
_cell.angle_gamma   90.00
#
_symmetry.space_group_name_H-M   'P 1'
#
loop_
_entity.id
_entity.type
_entity.pdbx_description
1 polymer ?
#
loop_
_entity_poly.entity_id
_entity_poly.type
_entity_poly.pdbx_seq_one_letter_code
_entity_poly.pdbx_strand_id
1 'polypeptide(L)'
;MELGPRDKVSQAFWHEWRKGNTISTPRGDVVYLDLRHLGEKKLHERLPFICELAKAYVGVDPVKEPIPVRPTAHYTHGRYRNRSEL
;
A
#
# COMPACT_ATOMS: atom_id res chain seq x y z
N MET A 1 -16.01 2.97 -3.15
CA MET A 1 -15.50 4.12 -2.36
C MET A 1 -14.39 3.57 -1.46
N GLU A 2 -13.14 3.63 -1.92
CA GLU A 2 -11.93 3.12 -1.24
C GLU A 2 -11.36 4.14 -0.22
N LEU A 3 -12.21 4.99 0.37
CA LEU A 3 -11.81 6.10 1.23
C LEU A 3 -12.10 5.80 2.71
N GLY A 4 -11.81 4.57 3.13
CA GLY A 4 -11.86 4.20 4.55
C GLY A 4 -10.64 4.74 5.31
N PRO A 5 -10.72 4.88 6.65
CA PRO A 5 -9.56 5.13 7.49
C PRO A 5 -8.42 4.13 7.19
N ARG A 6 -7.16 4.57 7.26
CA ARG A 6 -5.99 3.73 6.90
C ARG A 6 -5.89 2.45 7.76
N ASP A 7 -6.32 2.52 9.02
CA ASP A 7 -6.42 1.38 9.91
C ASP A 7 -7.45 0.36 9.41
N LYS A 8 -8.60 0.82 8.91
CA LYS A 8 -9.64 -0.04 8.33
C LYS A 8 -9.19 -0.70 7.05
N VAL A 9 -8.46 0.01 6.18
CA VAL A 9 -7.86 -0.58 4.97
C VAL A 9 -6.84 -1.66 5.34
N SER A 10 -6.02 -1.41 6.37
CA SER A 10 -5.04 -2.39 6.86
C SER A 10 -5.71 -3.62 7.50
N GLN A 11 -6.79 -3.42 8.27
CA GLN A 11 -7.61 -4.50 8.82
C GLN A 11 -8.29 -5.30 7.72
N ALA A 12 -8.83 -4.64 6.69
CA ALA A 12 -9.46 -5.30 5.55
C ALA A 12 -8.48 -6.25 4.86
N PHE A 13 -7.23 -5.82 4.62
CA PHE A 13 -6.18 -6.71 4.12
C PHE A 13 -6.00 -7.95 5.01
N TRP A 14 -5.91 -7.78 6.34
CA TRP A 14 -5.75 -8.90 7.26
C TRP A 14 -6.93 -9.88 7.21
N HIS A 15 -8.16 -9.37 7.09
CA HIS A 15 -9.34 -10.21 6.95
C HIS A 15 -9.35 -10.99 5.63
N GLU A 16 -9.00 -10.36 4.51
CA GLU A 16 -8.91 -11.03 3.21
C GLU A 16 -7.78 -12.05 3.16
N TRP A 17 -6.64 -11.74 3.79
CA TRP A 17 -5.53 -12.68 3.95
C TRP A 17 -5.97 -13.93 4.72
N ARG A 18 -6.69 -13.77 5.84
CA ARG A 18 -7.23 -14.90 6.61
C ARG A 18 -8.26 -15.74 5.86
N LYS A 19 -8.98 -15.15 4.91
CA LYS A 19 -9.91 -15.86 4.04
C LYS A 19 -9.21 -16.58 2.87
N GLY A 20 -7.92 -16.32 2.65
CA GLY A 20 -7.18 -16.85 1.50
C GLY A 20 -7.44 -16.09 0.19
N ASN A 21 -7.97 -14.87 0.25
CA ASN A 21 -8.33 -14.07 -0.93
C ASN A 21 -7.18 -13.17 -1.44
N THR A 22 -6.01 -13.24 -0.81
CA THR A 22 -4.81 -12.52 -1.24
C THR A 22 -4.05 -13.29 -2.32
N ILE A 23 -3.23 -12.58 -3.09
CA ILE A 23 -2.37 -13.18 -4.11
C ILE A 23 -1.03 -13.55 -3.47
N SER A 24 -0.64 -14.82 -3.60
CA SER A 24 0.67 -15.26 -3.13
C SER A 24 1.78 -14.89 -4.11
N THR A 25 2.88 -14.35 -3.57
CA THR A 25 4.07 -13.98 -4.35
C THR A 25 5.32 -14.49 -3.63
N PRO A 26 6.48 -14.60 -4.31
CA PRO A 26 7.74 -14.95 -3.65
C PRO A 26 8.14 -14.02 -2.49
N ARG A 27 7.55 -12.81 -2.41
CA ARG A 27 7.82 -11.82 -1.35
C ARG A 27 6.74 -11.81 -0.25
N GLY A 28 5.80 -12.75 -0.30
CA GLY A 28 4.65 -12.89 0.59
C GLY A 28 3.32 -12.51 -0.07
N ASP A 29 2.24 -12.65 0.68
CA ASP A 29 0.89 -12.40 0.18
C ASP A 29 0.60 -10.89 0.06
N VAL A 30 -0.09 -10.51 -1.01
CA VAL A 30 -0.37 -9.12 -1.40
C VAL A 30 -1.81 -8.95 -1.88
N VAL A 31 -2.22 -7.69 -2.00
CA VAL A 31 -3.38 -7.25 -2.80
C VAL A 31 -2.90 -6.30 -3.90
N TYR A 32 -3.72 -6.08 -4.91
CA TYR A 32 -3.38 -5.21 -6.03
C TYR A 32 -3.92 -3.80 -5.85
N LEU A 33 -3.05 -2.81 -6.01
CA LEU A 33 -3.41 -1.39 -6.14
C LEU A 33 -3.50 -1.04 -7.63
N ASP A 34 -4.72 -0.80 -8.11
CA ASP A 34 -4.97 -0.44 -9.51
C ASP A 34 -5.16 1.07 -9.69
N LEU A 35 -4.22 1.70 -10.39
CA LEU A 35 -4.22 3.13 -10.69
C LEU A 35 -4.55 3.45 -12.15
N ARG A 36 -4.76 2.44 -13.00
CA ARG A 36 -4.87 2.59 -14.46
C ARG A 36 -6.07 3.44 -14.87
N HIS A 37 -7.13 3.39 -14.06
CA HIS A 37 -8.34 4.19 -14.23
C HIS A 37 -8.11 5.72 -14.16
N LEU A 38 -6.98 6.18 -13.61
CA LEU A 38 -6.63 7.61 -13.56
C LEU A 38 -6.08 8.14 -14.89
N GLY A 39 -5.58 7.26 -15.76
CA GLY A 39 -4.95 7.60 -17.03
C GLY A 39 -3.49 8.05 -16.91
N GLU A 40 -2.70 7.74 -17.94
CA GLU A 40 -1.26 7.98 -18.01
C GLU A 40 -0.86 9.43 -17.71
N LYS A 41 -1.53 10.40 -18.36
CA LYS A 41 -1.24 11.82 -18.17
C LYS A 41 -1.33 12.24 -16.71
N LYS A 42 -2.39 11.81 -16.01
CA LYS A 42 -2.62 12.17 -14.60
C LYS A 42 -1.62 11.48 -13.67
N LEU A 43 -1.26 10.24 -13.98
CA LEU A 43 -0.24 9.50 -13.24
C LEU A 43 1.11 10.21 -13.32
N HIS A 44 1.56 10.61 -14.52
CA HIS A 44 2.84 11.31 -14.66
C HIS A 44 2.82 12.76 -14.14
N GLU A 45 1.69 13.45 -14.19
CA GLU A 45 1.58 14.82 -13.67
C GLU A 45 1.47 14.86 -12.14
N ARG A 46 0.67 13.98 -11.54
CA ARG A 46 0.29 14.06 -10.11
C ARG A 46 0.97 13.02 -9.23
N LEU A 47 1.37 11.90 -9.81
CA LEU A 47 1.97 10.76 -9.11
C LEU A 47 3.25 10.27 -9.82
N PRO A 48 4.19 11.15 -10.21
CA PRO A 48 5.39 10.72 -10.95
C PRO A 48 6.25 9.76 -10.12
N PHE A 49 6.39 10.05 -8.83
CA PHE A 49 7.29 9.30 -7.95
C PHE A 49 6.84 7.85 -7.73
N ILE A 50 5.53 7.57 -7.60
CA ILE A 50 5.06 6.19 -7.48
C ILE A 50 5.30 5.40 -8.78
N CYS A 51 5.19 6.05 -9.94
CA CYS A 51 5.46 5.43 -11.23
C CYS A 51 6.94 5.03 -11.36
N GLU A 52 7.85 5.91 -10.93
CA GLU A 52 9.28 5.63 -10.92
C GLU A 52 9.63 4.50 -9.95
N LEU A 53 9.13 4.56 -8.71
CA LEU A 53 9.42 3.54 -7.69
C LEU A 53 8.86 2.16 -8.08
N ALA A 54 7.64 2.09 -8.61
CA ALA A 54 7.05 0.83 -9.04
C ALA A 54 7.87 0.17 -10.15
N LYS A 55 8.33 0.96 -11.13
CA LYS A 55 9.20 0.48 -12.22
C LYS A 55 10.55 0.04 -11.69
N ALA A 56 11.19 0.83 -10.84
CA ALA A 56 12.55 0.58 -10.37
C ALA A 56 12.67 -0.60 -9.39
N TYR A 57 11.73 -0.75 -8.45
CA TYR A 57 11.86 -1.71 -7.34
C TYR A 57 10.94 -2.93 -7.44
N VAL A 58 9.86 -2.81 -8.20
CA VAL A 58 8.85 -3.87 -8.36
C VAL A 58 8.80 -4.37 -9.81
N GLY A 59 9.37 -3.62 -10.76
CA GLY A 59 9.36 -3.98 -12.18
C GLY A 59 7.98 -3.83 -12.83
N VAL A 60 7.09 -3.03 -12.25
CA VAL A 60 5.70 -2.86 -12.69
C VAL A 60 5.49 -1.45 -13.22
N ASP A 61 4.84 -1.33 -14.38
CA ASP A 61 4.37 -0.05 -14.91
C ASP A 61 2.93 0.22 -14.45
N PRO A 62 2.67 1.18 -13.52
CA PRO A 62 1.33 1.43 -12.98
C PRO A 62 0.31 1.91 -14.00
N VAL A 63 0.77 2.36 -15.17
CA VAL A 63 -0.09 2.74 -16.30
C VAL A 63 -0.72 1.50 -16.97
N LYS A 64 -0.03 0.35 -16.91
CA LYS A 64 -0.39 -0.87 -17.65
C LYS A 64 -0.86 -1.98 -16.72
N GLU A 65 -0.24 -2.09 -15.55
CA GLU A 65 -0.38 -3.22 -14.63
C GLU A 65 -0.58 -2.74 -13.18
N PRO A 66 -1.36 -3.46 -12.37
CA PRO A 66 -1.57 -3.08 -10.97
C PRO A 66 -0.33 -3.36 -10.10
N ILE A 67 -0.13 -2.53 -9.07
CA ILE A 67 1.02 -2.64 -8.16
C ILE A 67 0.69 -3.61 -7.02
N PRO A 68 1.51 -4.64 -6.74
CA PRO A 68 1.33 -5.48 -5.56
C PRO A 68 1.67 -4.69 -4.28
N VAL A 69 0.73 -4.62 -3.33
CA VAL A 69 0.87 -3.89 -2.07
C VAL A 69 0.44 -4.74 -0.87
N ARG A 70 0.99 -4.41 0.31
CA ARG A 70 0.57 -4.95 1.60
C ARG A 70 0.77 -3.93 2.72
N PRO A 71 0.00 -3.99 3.82
CA PRO A 71 0.26 -3.18 5.01
C PRO A 71 1.65 -3.47 5.59
N THR A 72 2.32 -2.42 6.07
CA THR A 72 3.63 -2.50 6.71
C THR A 72 3.69 -1.57 7.91
N ALA A 73 4.63 -1.82 8.83
CA ALA A 73 4.87 -0.92 9.94
C ALA A 73 5.41 0.43 9.41
N HIS A 74 4.66 1.50 9.66
CA HIS A 74 5.00 2.83 9.14
C HIS A 74 5.49 3.80 10.23
N TYR A 75 4.98 3.67 11.45
CA TYR A 75 5.33 4.58 12.55
C TYR A 75 5.35 3.86 13.89
N THR A 76 6.41 4.06 14.67
CA THR A 76 6.52 3.55 16.04
C THR A 76 6.08 4.64 17.00
N HIS A 77 4.88 4.48 17.57
CA HIS A 77 4.27 5.48 18.45
C HIS A 77 4.80 5.41 19.90
N GLY A 78 5.49 4.34 20.27
CA GLY A 78 6.08 4.20 21.60
C GLY A 78 7.10 5.30 21.88
N ARG A 79 6.97 5.96 23.04
CA ARG A 79 7.94 6.93 23.56
C ARG A 79 8.33 6.56 24.97
N TYR A 80 9.50 7.03 25.42
CA TYR A 80 9.86 6.96 26.83
C TYR A 80 8.81 7.72 27.67
N ARG A 81 8.31 7.07 28.72
CA ARG A 81 7.36 7.70 29.64
C ARG A 81 8.08 8.76 30.45
N ASN A 82 7.74 10.03 30.25
CA ASN A 82 8.23 11.10 31.10
C ASN A 82 7.59 10.98 32.50
N ARG A 83 8.39 11.13 33.56
CA ARG A 83 7.93 11.09 34.97
C ARG A 83 7.56 12.47 35.53
N SER A 84 7.34 13.47 34.68
CA SER A 84 7.01 14.83 35.11
C SER A 84 5.57 15.03 35.63
N GLU A 85 4.81 13.95 35.87
CA GLU A 85 3.45 13.97 36.42
C GLU A 85 3.30 12.99 37.60
N LEU A 86 4.36 12.87 38.42
CA LEU A 86 4.32 12.24 39.74
C LEU A 86 4.59 13.28 40.82
#